data_AF-A0AAV1HFU9-F1
#
_entry.id   AF-A0AAV1HFU9-F1
#
_cell.length_a   1.000
_cell.length_b   1.000
_cell.length_c   1.000
_cell.angle_alpha   90.00
_cell.angle_beta   90.00
_cell.angle_gamma   90.00
#
_symmetry.space_group_name_H-M   'P 1'
#
loop_
_entity.id
_entity.type
_entity.pdbx_description
1 polymer ?
#
loop_
_entity_poly.entity_id
_entity_poly.type
_entity_poly.pdbx_seq_one_letter_code
_entity_poly.pdbx_strand_id
1 'polypeptide(L)'
;MAASIRGAVKVFCRLSPSLKFSLRQHQRLPVGVPVPGVILPPCRLYCEVDSLVDKDAAEATETLSRYKERPWEYLDSEEYTDRYGSGPVWAGYRRNHKGGIPPQKTRKTCIRGDKVSGNPCPICRDPNVMIHHQNVKLLQQFISPYTGEVYDPTRTGLLPFQIPYVDFTGEEYSNSHDAVGLTPFPASMTMGESWYTWYSEITPDEKEVAKVRKTYRAYLKR
;
A
#
# COMPACT_ATOMS: atom_id res chain seq x y z
N MET A 1 -21.50 -26.82 -50.82
CA MET A 1 -20.88 -25.53 -51.25
C MET A 1 -21.71 -24.42 -50.62
N ALA A 2 -21.10 -23.65 -49.73
CA ALA A 2 -21.72 -22.99 -48.58
C ALA A 2 -22.51 -21.71 -48.91
N ALA A 3 -23.57 -21.46 -48.14
CA ALA A 3 -24.48 -20.33 -48.29
C ALA A 3 -24.54 -19.45 -47.03
N SER A 4 -24.58 -18.14 -47.30
CA SER A 4 -25.24 -17.06 -46.56
C SER A 4 -24.73 -16.66 -45.16
N ILE A 5 -24.07 -15.50 -45.13
CA ILE A 5 -23.61 -14.76 -43.95
C ILE A 5 -24.75 -13.86 -43.47
N ARG A 6 -25.26 -14.07 -42.25
CA ARG A 6 -26.15 -13.11 -41.56
C ARG A 6 -25.32 -12.25 -40.62
N GLY A 7 -25.11 -10.98 -40.99
CA GLY A 7 -24.54 -9.96 -40.11
C GLY A 7 -25.62 -9.40 -39.17
N ALA A 8 -25.41 -9.48 -37.86
CA ALA A 8 -26.26 -8.85 -36.86
C ALA A 8 -25.58 -7.57 -36.35
N VAL A 9 -26.17 -6.42 -36.68
CA VAL A 9 -25.81 -5.10 -36.14
C VAL A 9 -26.42 -4.97 -34.75
N LYS A 10 -25.59 -4.89 -33.69
CA LYS A 10 -26.05 -4.53 -32.33
C LYS A 10 -25.85 -3.04 -32.10
N VAL A 11 -26.96 -2.33 -32.03
CA VAL A 11 -27.05 -0.91 -31.65
C VAL A 11 -26.77 -0.76 -30.15
N PHE A 12 -25.83 0.11 -29.79
CA PHE A 12 -25.57 0.54 -28.42
C PHE A 12 -26.61 1.58 -27.98
N CYS A 13 -27.58 1.19 -27.15
CA CYS A 13 -28.39 2.13 -26.38
C CYS A 13 -27.73 2.37 -25.02
N ARG A 14 -27.19 3.58 -24.83
CA ARG A 14 -26.81 4.12 -23.52
C ARG A 14 -28.07 4.43 -22.73
N LEU A 15 -28.24 3.80 -21.58
CA LEU A 15 -29.20 4.22 -20.56
C LEU A 15 -28.49 4.29 -19.21
N SER A 16 -28.42 5.51 -18.68
CA SER A 16 -27.84 5.85 -17.38
C SER A 16 -28.66 5.25 -16.23
N PRO A 17 -28.06 4.67 -15.17
CA PRO A 17 -28.80 4.31 -13.97
C PRO A 17 -29.03 5.55 -13.10
N SER A 18 -30.29 5.96 -12.98
CA SER A 18 -30.72 6.98 -12.03
C SER A 18 -30.68 6.42 -10.60
N LEU A 19 -29.90 7.09 -9.73
CA LEU A 19 -29.94 6.92 -8.28
C LEU A 19 -31.35 7.18 -7.77
N LYS A 20 -32.01 6.17 -7.18
CA LYS A 20 -33.22 6.35 -6.39
C LYS A 20 -32.89 6.06 -4.92
N PHE A 21 -32.68 7.12 -4.15
CA PHE A 21 -32.69 7.06 -2.69
C PHE A 21 -34.09 6.67 -2.22
N SER A 22 -34.21 5.53 -1.54
CA SER A 22 -35.41 5.18 -0.79
C SER A 22 -35.43 5.98 0.50
N LEU A 23 -36.22 7.06 0.54
CA LEU A 23 -36.59 7.74 1.77
C LEU A 23 -37.51 6.82 2.58
N ARG A 24 -36.96 6.17 3.62
CA ARG A 24 -37.77 5.57 4.68
C ARG A 24 -38.37 6.68 5.54
N GLN A 25 -39.62 7.06 5.24
CA GLN A 25 -40.49 7.80 6.15
C GLN A 25 -40.61 7.04 7.47
N HIS A 26 -40.11 7.63 8.56
CA HIS A 26 -40.47 7.21 9.91
C HIS A 26 -41.89 7.71 10.21
N GLN A 27 -42.77 6.77 10.55
CA GLN A 27 -44.13 7.04 11.02
C GLN A 27 -44.06 7.73 12.40
N ARG A 28 -44.73 8.86 12.53
CA ARG A 28 -44.89 9.62 13.78
C ARG A 28 -46.04 9.00 14.59
N LEU A 29 -45.80 8.66 15.86
CA LEU A 29 -46.83 8.32 16.84
C LEU A 29 -47.44 9.60 17.43
N PRO A 30 -48.73 9.58 17.85
CA PRO A 30 -49.49 10.79 18.13
C PRO A 30 -49.25 11.39 19.52
N VAL A 31 -49.48 12.70 19.56
CA VAL A 31 -49.38 13.67 20.65
C VAL A 31 -50.32 13.35 21.81
N GLY A 32 -49.79 13.33 23.04
CA GLY A 32 -50.54 13.26 24.29
C GLY A 32 -50.58 14.62 25.02
N VAL A 33 -51.76 14.90 25.59
CA VAL A 33 -52.21 16.14 26.27
C VAL A 33 -51.58 16.31 27.68
N PRO A 34 -51.42 17.52 28.24
CA PRO A 34 -50.60 17.75 29.43
C PRO A 34 -51.33 17.51 30.76
N VAL A 35 -50.58 17.09 31.78
CA VAL A 35 -50.99 17.04 33.20
C VAL A 35 -50.06 17.96 34.01
N PRO A 36 -50.56 18.77 34.96
CA PRO A 36 -49.74 19.77 35.65
C PRO A 36 -49.10 19.27 36.95
N GLY A 37 -47.83 19.64 37.13
CA GLY A 37 -47.30 20.14 38.40
C GLY A 37 -46.70 19.14 39.38
N VAL A 38 -45.37 18.97 39.34
CA VAL A 38 -44.52 18.89 40.55
C VAL A 38 -43.22 19.64 40.26
N ILE A 39 -42.98 20.71 41.03
CA ILE A 39 -41.75 21.50 41.00
C ILE A 39 -40.70 20.73 41.80
N LEU A 40 -39.60 20.30 41.16
CA LEU A 40 -38.38 19.83 41.80
C LEU A 40 -37.23 20.80 41.44
N PRO A 41 -36.35 21.18 42.39
CA PRO A 41 -35.37 22.24 42.19
C PRO A 41 -34.18 21.78 41.33
N PRO A 42 -33.40 22.71 40.75
CA PRO A 42 -32.31 22.37 39.84
C PRO A 42 -31.10 21.87 40.64
N CYS A 43 -30.93 20.55 40.75
CA CYS A 43 -29.64 19.97 41.12
C CYS A 43 -28.69 20.09 39.93
N ARG A 44 -27.97 21.21 39.92
CA ARG A 44 -26.85 21.51 39.03
C ARG A 44 -25.68 20.60 39.43
N LEU A 45 -25.72 19.35 38.98
CA LEU A 45 -24.54 18.48 38.99
C LEU A 45 -23.75 18.81 37.73
N TYR A 46 -22.74 19.66 37.89
CA TYR A 46 -21.72 19.85 36.87
C TYR A 46 -20.99 18.50 36.74
N CYS A 47 -21.23 17.79 35.64
CA CYS A 47 -20.27 16.78 35.22
C CYS A 47 -19.05 17.53 34.73
N GLU A 48 -17.99 17.52 35.52
CA GLU A 48 -16.68 17.98 35.10
C GLU A 48 -16.13 16.93 34.13
N VAL A 49 -16.45 17.15 32.86
CA VAL A 49 -15.88 16.45 31.70
C VAL A 49 -14.89 17.44 31.09
N ASP A 50 -13.68 16.95 30.79
CA ASP A 50 -12.57 17.59 30.07
C ASP A 50 -11.33 17.88 30.92
N SER A 51 -10.51 16.84 31.10
CA SER A 51 -9.04 16.96 31.27
C SER A 51 -8.27 15.62 31.30
N LEU A 52 -8.96 14.46 31.21
CA LEU A 52 -8.28 13.15 31.16
C LEU A 52 -7.99 12.65 29.74
N VAL A 53 -8.72 13.15 28.73
CA VAL A 53 -8.64 12.63 27.35
C VAL A 53 -7.31 12.99 26.67
N ASP A 54 -6.68 14.10 27.02
CA ASP A 54 -5.41 14.51 26.41
C ASP A 54 -4.18 13.81 27.00
N LYS A 55 -4.25 13.37 28.26
CA LYS A 55 -3.15 12.62 28.91
C LYS A 55 -3.09 11.19 28.43
N ASP A 56 -4.24 10.53 28.32
CA ASP A 56 -4.34 9.14 27.85
C ASP A 56 -3.91 9.02 26.37
N ALA A 57 -4.21 10.04 25.55
CA ALA A 57 -3.79 10.08 24.16
C ALA A 57 -2.27 10.31 24.03
N ALA A 58 -1.69 11.21 24.84
CA ALA A 58 -0.25 11.45 24.87
C ALA A 58 0.52 10.22 25.33
N GLU A 59 0.07 9.57 26.41
CA GLU A 59 0.67 8.34 26.95
C GLU A 59 0.54 7.16 25.96
N ALA A 60 -0.59 7.02 25.25
CA ALA A 60 -0.73 6.00 24.21
C ALA A 60 0.21 6.25 23.00
N THR A 61 0.43 7.51 22.61
CA THR A 61 1.40 7.86 21.55
C THR A 61 2.85 7.69 22.00
N GLU A 62 3.14 7.93 23.27
CA GLU A 62 4.46 7.75 23.89
C GLU A 62 4.77 6.26 24.13
N THR A 63 3.76 5.47 24.46
CA THR A 63 3.90 4.01 24.61
C THR A 63 4.10 3.35 23.24
N LEU A 64 3.41 3.84 22.20
CA LEU A 64 3.63 3.41 20.81
C LEU A 64 5.02 3.78 20.28
N SER A 65 5.61 4.87 20.77
CA SER A 65 6.96 5.28 20.34
C SER A 65 8.06 4.50 21.07
N ARG A 66 7.84 4.09 22.33
CA ARG A 66 8.84 3.42 23.19
C ARG A 66 9.58 2.28 22.49
N TYR A 67 8.84 1.38 21.84
CA TYR A 67 9.42 0.18 21.21
C TYR A 67 9.59 0.30 19.69
N LYS A 68 9.22 1.44 19.08
CA LYS A 68 9.21 1.61 17.62
C LYS A 68 10.58 1.42 16.98
N GLU A 69 11.61 1.98 17.60
CA GLU A 69 12.99 1.90 17.09
C GLU A 69 13.66 0.58 17.45
N ARG A 70 13.34 0.03 18.63
CA ARG A 70 13.98 -1.18 19.18
C ARG A 70 12.92 -2.22 19.57
N PRO A 71 12.23 -2.82 18.58
CA PRO A 71 11.09 -3.70 18.84
C PRO A 71 11.45 -5.01 19.55
N TRP A 72 12.71 -5.43 19.54
CA TRP A 72 13.16 -6.63 20.28
C TRP A 72 13.10 -6.46 21.79
N GLU A 73 13.17 -5.22 22.32
CA GLU A 73 13.13 -4.96 23.76
C GLU A 73 11.77 -5.27 24.37
N TYR A 74 10.70 -5.15 23.59
CA TYR A 74 9.36 -5.50 24.04
C TYR A 74 9.23 -7.00 24.35
N LEU A 75 9.93 -7.88 23.63
CA LEU A 75 9.87 -9.32 23.88
C LEU A 75 10.59 -9.73 25.17
N ASP A 76 11.53 -8.89 25.62
CA ASP A 76 12.31 -9.10 26.83
C ASP A 76 11.68 -8.41 28.05
N SER A 77 10.62 -7.64 27.85
CA SER A 77 9.91 -6.95 28.92
C SER A 77 9.00 -7.89 29.71
N GLU A 78 8.73 -7.51 30.96
CA GLU A 78 7.74 -8.17 31.80
C GLU A 78 6.33 -8.07 31.21
N GLU A 79 6.00 -6.96 30.54
CA GLU A 79 4.71 -6.73 29.88
C GLU A 79 4.37 -7.84 28.87
N TYR A 80 5.36 -8.30 28.09
CA TYR A 80 5.17 -9.39 27.13
C TYR A 80 4.95 -10.73 27.85
N THR A 81 5.73 -10.99 28.90
CA THR A 81 5.65 -12.22 29.68
C THR A 81 4.32 -12.34 30.39
N ASP A 82 3.78 -11.27 30.95
CA ASP A 82 2.47 -11.27 31.61
C ASP A 82 1.32 -11.52 30.62
N ARG A 83 1.45 -11.02 29.39
CA ARG A 83 0.41 -11.12 28.36
C ARG A 83 0.40 -12.45 27.62
N TYR A 84 1.58 -12.98 27.28
CA TYR A 84 1.74 -14.16 26.43
C TYR A 84 2.30 -15.39 27.17
N GLY A 85 2.97 -15.18 28.30
CA GLY A 85 3.66 -16.22 29.05
C GLY A 85 4.77 -16.86 28.22
N SER A 86 4.86 -18.19 28.30
CA SER A 86 5.83 -19.00 27.55
C SER A 86 5.37 -19.40 26.14
N GLY A 87 4.12 -19.08 25.77
CA GLY A 87 3.55 -19.46 24.48
C GLY A 87 3.96 -18.53 23.34
N PRO A 88 3.85 -18.97 22.08
CA PRO A 88 4.01 -18.09 20.94
C PRO A 88 2.85 -17.09 20.86
N VAL A 89 3.08 -15.93 20.24
CA VAL A 89 2.12 -14.82 20.14
C VAL A 89 0.75 -15.25 19.58
N TRP A 90 0.74 -16.22 18.67
CA TRP A 90 -0.47 -16.71 18.00
C TRP A 90 -1.22 -17.83 18.74
N ALA A 91 -0.71 -18.34 19.88
CA ALA A 91 -1.31 -19.47 20.60
C ALA A 91 -2.74 -19.19 21.09
N GLY A 92 -3.00 -17.98 21.60
CA GLY A 92 -4.31 -17.58 22.11
C GLY A 92 -5.31 -17.13 21.02
N TYR A 93 -4.93 -17.22 19.74
CA TYR A 93 -5.72 -16.68 18.65
C TYR A 93 -6.61 -17.74 17.99
N ARG A 94 -7.90 -17.43 17.83
CA ARG A 94 -8.87 -18.28 17.12
C ARG A 94 -9.61 -17.49 16.05
N ARG A 95 -9.65 -18.04 14.83
CA ARG A 95 -10.33 -17.43 13.68
C ARG A 95 -11.81 -17.77 13.65
N ASN A 96 -12.63 -16.76 13.44
CA ASN A 96 -14.05 -16.91 13.15
C ASN A 96 -14.23 -17.22 11.66
N HIS A 97 -14.74 -18.40 11.35
CA HIS A 97 -15.06 -18.85 10.00
C HIS A 97 -16.30 -19.75 10.02
N LYS A 98 -16.93 -19.93 8.86
CA LYS A 98 -18.13 -20.76 8.73
C LYS A 98 -17.76 -22.24 8.58
N GLY A 99 -18.41 -23.10 9.35
CA GLY A 99 -18.19 -24.56 9.30
C GLY A 99 -16.96 -25.01 10.10
N GLY A 100 -16.64 -26.30 10.03
CA GLY A 100 -15.50 -26.88 10.73
C GLY A 100 -14.16 -26.74 9.99
N ILE A 101 -14.19 -26.56 8.67
CA ILE A 101 -12.98 -26.42 7.85
C ILE A 101 -12.76 -24.95 7.52
N PRO A 102 -11.62 -24.35 7.92
CA PRO A 102 -11.31 -22.97 7.60
C PRO A 102 -11.04 -22.78 6.10
N PRO A 103 -11.31 -21.58 5.55
CA PRO A 103 -10.83 -21.20 4.24
C PRO A 103 -9.29 -21.29 4.17
N GLN A 104 -8.78 -21.88 3.10
CA GLN A 104 -7.33 -22.09 2.84
C GLN A 104 -6.55 -20.79 2.65
N LYS A 105 -7.23 -19.65 2.54
CA LYS A 105 -6.60 -18.34 2.51
C LYS A 105 -7.18 -17.49 3.63
N THR A 106 -6.29 -16.83 4.36
CA THR A 106 -6.67 -15.80 5.35
C THR A 106 -7.09 -14.51 4.62
N ARG A 107 -7.69 -13.58 5.37
CA ARG A 107 -8.05 -12.26 4.82
C ARG A 107 -6.79 -11.50 4.40
N LYS A 108 -6.88 -10.61 3.40
CA LYS A 108 -5.73 -9.84 2.90
C LYS A 108 -5.16 -8.85 3.91
N THR A 109 -6.01 -8.11 4.61
CA THR A 109 -5.60 -7.10 5.60
C THR A 109 -6.54 -7.09 6.81
N CYS A 110 -6.00 -6.80 7.99
CA CYS A 110 -6.77 -6.56 9.22
C CYS A 110 -7.13 -5.07 9.40
N ILE A 111 -6.21 -4.21 8.97
CA ILE A 111 -6.31 -2.76 9.09
C ILE A 111 -6.76 -2.22 7.74
N ARG A 112 -7.80 -1.37 7.74
CA ARG A 112 -8.33 -0.70 6.56
C ARG A 112 -8.42 0.80 6.87
N GLY A 113 -7.40 1.56 6.45
CA GLY A 113 -7.21 2.94 6.91
C GLY A 113 -7.00 2.95 8.42
N ASP A 114 -7.73 3.80 9.14
CA ASP A 114 -7.59 3.93 10.61
C ASP A 114 -8.39 2.88 11.40
N LYS A 115 -9.15 2.02 10.73
CA LYS A 115 -10.04 1.06 11.39
C LYS A 115 -9.45 -0.35 11.39
N VAL A 116 -9.34 -0.92 12.59
CA VAL A 116 -8.93 -2.31 12.80
C VAL A 116 -10.16 -3.22 12.75
N SER A 117 -10.06 -4.36 12.08
CA SER A 117 -11.10 -5.38 12.07
C SER A 117 -11.36 -5.93 13.48
N GLY A 118 -12.62 -6.27 13.83
CA GLY A 118 -12.97 -6.68 15.20
C GLY A 118 -12.25 -7.91 15.78
N ASN A 119 -11.76 -8.83 14.93
CA ASN A 119 -10.90 -9.94 15.36
C ASN A 119 -9.57 -9.90 14.59
N PRO A 120 -8.64 -8.97 14.92
CA PRO A 120 -7.40 -8.72 14.17
C PRO A 120 -6.42 -9.90 14.27
N CYS A 121 -5.39 -9.91 13.43
CA CYS A 121 -4.36 -10.96 13.49
C CYS A 121 -3.53 -10.81 14.80
N PRO A 122 -2.84 -11.87 15.29
CA PRO A 122 -1.99 -11.77 16.48
C PRO A 122 -1.02 -10.58 16.47
N ILE A 123 -0.43 -10.28 15.30
CA ILE A 123 0.49 -9.15 15.09
C ILE A 123 -0.26 -7.81 15.02
N CYS A 124 -1.48 -7.82 14.47
CA CYS A 124 -2.27 -6.62 14.21
C CYS A 124 -3.10 -6.19 15.44
N ARG A 125 -3.21 -7.07 16.45
CA ARG A 125 -3.93 -6.81 17.70
C ARG A 125 -3.08 -5.94 18.63
N ASP A 126 -1.77 -6.17 18.62
CA ASP A 126 -0.82 -5.56 19.54
C ASP A 126 0.21 -4.77 18.74
N PRO A 127 0.23 -3.43 18.84
CA PRO A 127 1.13 -2.61 18.03
C PRO A 127 2.60 -2.74 18.44
N ASN A 128 2.89 -3.19 19.65
CA ASN A 128 4.25 -3.40 20.16
C ASN A 128 4.93 -4.61 19.51
N VAL A 129 4.16 -5.57 19.00
CA VAL A 129 4.69 -6.76 18.30
C VAL A 129 4.97 -6.40 16.85
N MET A 130 6.12 -5.77 16.61
CA MET A 130 6.56 -5.39 15.27
C MET A 130 7.43 -6.45 14.61
N ILE A 131 7.13 -6.73 13.34
CA ILE A 131 7.95 -7.60 12.50
C ILE A 131 9.20 -6.83 12.08
N HIS A 132 10.34 -7.22 12.64
CA HIS A 132 11.64 -6.70 12.25
C HIS A 132 12.61 -7.87 12.06
N HIS A 133 13.54 -7.75 11.12
CA HIS A 133 14.51 -8.82 10.83
C HIS A 133 15.47 -9.10 12.01
N GLN A 134 15.72 -8.10 12.85
CA GLN A 134 16.54 -8.24 14.07
C GLN A 134 15.81 -8.97 15.20
N ASN A 135 14.47 -9.09 15.14
CA ASN A 135 13.67 -9.72 16.18
C ASN A 135 13.65 -11.24 16.01
N VAL A 136 14.79 -11.88 16.20
CA VAL A 136 14.94 -13.33 16.02
C VAL A 136 14.02 -14.11 16.96
N LYS A 137 13.84 -13.63 18.21
CA LYS A 137 12.93 -14.22 19.21
C LYS A 137 11.47 -14.27 18.75
N LEU A 138 11.02 -13.27 17.99
CA LEU A 138 9.67 -13.25 17.41
C LEU A 138 9.59 -14.14 16.17
N LEU A 139 10.54 -14.00 15.25
CA LEU A 139 10.53 -14.73 13.98
C LEU A 139 10.63 -16.25 14.19
N GLN A 140 11.40 -16.69 15.18
CA GLN A 140 11.55 -18.09 15.54
C GLN A 140 10.21 -18.75 15.93
N GLN A 141 9.25 -17.99 16.47
CA GLN A 141 7.92 -18.51 16.82
C GLN A 141 7.09 -18.91 15.59
N PHE A 142 7.44 -18.41 14.41
CA PHE A 142 6.76 -18.68 13.16
C PHE A 142 7.46 -19.77 12.32
N ILE A 143 8.53 -20.34 12.85
CA ILE A 143 9.33 -21.38 12.19
C ILE A 143 9.22 -22.68 12.99
N SER A 144 9.12 -23.81 12.29
CA SER A 144 9.17 -25.13 12.91
C SER A 144 10.58 -25.40 13.48
N PRO A 145 10.73 -25.72 14.79
CA PRO A 145 12.05 -25.99 15.37
C PRO A 145 12.70 -27.27 14.82
N TYR A 146 11.91 -28.19 14.25
CA TYR A 146 12.40 -29.47 13.73
C TYR A 146 12.64 -29.43 12.22
N THR A 147 11.76 -28.76 11.47
CA THR A 147 11.81 -28.75 10.00
C THR A 147 12.52 -27.51 9.45
N GLY A 148 12.56 -26.41 10.21
CA GLY A 148 13.02 -25.10 9.72
C GLY A 148 12.05 -24.41 8.75
N GLU A 149 10.89 -25.02 8.46
CA GLU A 149 9.87 -24.45 7.58
C GLU A 149 9.03 -23.38 8.30
N VAL A 150 8.66 -22.34 7.56
CA VAL A 150 7.75 -21.28 8.04
C VAL A 150 6.32 -21.82 8.10
N TYR A 151 5.62 -21.58 9.20
CA TYR A 151 4.23 -22.01 9.33
C TYR A 151 3.30 -21.28 8.36
N ASP A 152 2.39 -22.03 7.72
CA ASP A 152 1.34 -21.47 6.86
C ASP A 152 0.43 -20.50 7.65
N PRO A 153 0.09 -19.33 7.08
CA PRO A 153 -0.91 -18.40 7.64
C PRO A 153 -2.23 -19.04 8.09
N THR A 154 -2.65 -20.17 7.51
CA THR A 154 -3.85 -20.89 7.97
C THR A 154 -3.70 -21.43 9.39
N ARG A 155 -2.48 -21.84 9.78
CA ARG A 155 -2.14 -22.35 11.11
C ARG A 155 -1.94 -21.24 12.13
N THR A 156 -1.21 -20.18 11.77
CA THR A 156 -0.86 -19.07 12.69
C THR A 156 -1.95 -18.00 12.75
N GLY A 157 -2.86 -17.97 11.78
CA GLY A 157 -3.92 -16.97 11.68
C GLY A 157 -3.46 -15.59 11.20
N LEU A 158 -2.25 -15.51 10.64
CA LEU A 158 -1.68 -14.29 10.09
C LEU A 158 -2.28 -13.92 8.72
N LEU A 159 -1.94 -12.71 8.27
CA LEU A 159 -2.24 -12.26 6.92
C LEU A 159 -1.39 -13.04 5.91
N PRO A 160 -1.93 -13.33 4.71
CA PRO A 160 -1.16 -14.02 3.69
C PRO A 160 -0.17 -13.03 3.10
N PHE A 161 1.12 -13.34 3.22
CA PHE A 161 2.16 -12.67 2.47
C PHE A 161 2.61 -13.62 1.37
N GLN A 162 2.48 -13.20 0.11
CA GLN A 162 3.00 -13.95 -1.03
C GLN A 162 4.27 -13.25 -1.49
N ILE A 163 5.40 -13.96 -1.41
CA ILE A 163 6.58 -13.60 -2.19
C ILE A 163 6.31 -14.18 -3.58
N PRO A 164 6.08 -13.35 -4.62
CA PRO A 164 5.98 -13.86 -5.96
C PRO A 164 7.31 -14.51 -6.31
N TYR A 165 7.29 -15.82 -6.51
CA TYR A 165 8.40 -16.51 -7.16
C TYR A 165 8.35 -16.13 -8.64
N VAL A 166 9.39 -15.44 -9.09
CA VAL A 166 9.55 -15.06 -10.49
C VAL A 166 10.68 -15.92 -11.04
N ASP A 167 10.31 -16.85 -11.92
CA ASP A 167 11.26 -17.63 -12.69
C ASP A 167 11.80 -16.79 -13.84
N PHE A 168 13.11 -16.57 -13.85
CA PHE A 168 13.82 -15.93 -14.95
C PHE A 168 14.36 -16.95 -15.97
N THR A 169 14.01 -18.23 -15.84
CA THR A 169 14.59 -19.35 -16.61
C THR A 169 14.17 -19.41 -18.09
N GLY A 170 13.34 -18.46 -18.56
CA GLY A 170 12.83 -18.42 -19.93
C GLY A 170 13.56 -17.48 -20.89
N GLU A 171 14.50 -16.66 -20.41
CA GLU A 171 15.25 -15.73 -21.25
C GLU A 171 16.66 -16.29 -21.52
N GLU A 172 17.07 -16.37 -22.79
CA GLU A 172 18.47 -16.60 -23.13
C GLU A 172 19.27 -15.36 -22.74
N TYR A 173 19.83 -15.36 -21.53
CA TYR A 173 20.79 -14.36 -21.06
C TYR A 173 22.15 -14.52 -21.76
N SER A 174 22.14 -14.49 -23.10
CA SER A 174 23.35 -14.45 -23.90
C SER A 174 23.77 -13.00 -24.09
N ASN A 175 24.96 -12.64 -23.61
CA ASN A 175 25.56 -11.32 -23.85
C ASN A 175 26.17 -11.19 -25.26
N SER A 176 25.68 -11.98 -26.22
CA SER A 176 26.14 -11.97 -27.62
C SER A 176 25.47 -10.89 -28.46
N HIS A 177 24.49 -10.16 -27.93
CA HIS A 177 23.84 -9.09 -28.65
C HIS A 177 24.77 -7.86 -28.74
N ASP A 178 24.89 -7.25 -29.92
CA ASP A 178 25.84 -6.16 -30.19
C ASP A 178 25.63 -4.91 -29.30
N ALA A 179 24.44 -4.74 -28.72
CA ALA A 179 24.16 -3.65 -27.77
C ALA A 179 24.80 -3.85 -26.39
N VAL A 180 25.07 -5.09 -25.98
CA VAL A 180 25.77 -5.40 -24.73
C VAL A 180 27.24 -5.78 -24.97
N GLY A 181 27.57 -6.18 -26.20
CA GLY A 181 28.93 -6.42 -26.66
C GLY A 181 29.70 -5.14 -27.02
N LEU A 182 30.93 -5.32 -27.48
CA LEU A 182 31.75 -4.21 -28.00
C LEU A 182 31.25 -3.82 -29.39
N THR A 183 30.67 -2.62 -29.52
CA THR A 183 30.37 -2.05 -30.84
C THR A 183 31.68 -1.68 -31.56
N PRO A 184 31.87 -2.09 -32.82
CA PRO A 184 33.06 -1.71 -33.57
C PRO A 184 33.14 -0.20 -33.74
N PHE A 185 34.35 0.36 -33.62
CA PHE A 185 34.56 1.80 -33.74
C PHE A 185 34.27 2.27 -35.17
N PRO A 186 33.53 3.38 -35.34
CA PRO A 186 33.32 3.98 -36.66
C PRO A 186 34.62 4.61 -37.17
N ALA A 187 34.78 4.69 -38.50
CA ALA A 187 35.98 5.23 -39.13
C ALA A 187 36.30 6.68 -38.70
N SER A 188 35.28 7.52 -38.52
CA SER A 188 35.44 8.89 -38.03
C SER A 188 36.11 8.95 -36.65
N MET A 189 35.74 8.05 -35.72
CA MET A 189 36.38 7.97 -34.40
C MET A 189 37.83 7.47 -34.47
N THR A 190 38.16 6.59 -35.42
CA THR A 190 39.55 6.12 -35.60
C THR A 190 40.47 7.21 -36.15
N MET A 191 39.93 8.16 -36.92
CA MET A 191 40.67 9.30 -37.48
C MET A 191 40.63 10.55 -36.58
N GLY A 192 39.93 10.47 -35.43
CA GLY A 192 39.73 11.62 -34.53
C GLY A 192 38.80 12.70 -35.10
N GLU A 193 38.04 12.37 -36.13
CA GLU A 193 37.09 13.27 -36.79
C GLU A 193 35.72 13.23 -36.11
N SER A 194 34.95 14.31 -36.27
CA SER A 194 33.57 14.37 -35.78
C SER A 194 32.68 13.39 -36.55
N TRP A 195 31.58 12.93 -35.92
CA TRP A 195 30.70 11.93 -36.53
C TRP A 195 30.09 12.39 -37.86
N TYR A 196 29.72 13.68 -37.95
CA TYR A 196 29.29 14.32 -39.18
C TYR A 196 30.15 15.55 -39.44
N THR A 197 30.41 15.80 -40.72
CA THR A 197 31.24 16.92 -41.17
C THR A 197 30.77 18.30 -40.70
N TRP A 198 29.46 18.47 -40.46
CA TRP A 198 28.86 19.74 -40.03
C TRP A 198 28.93 20.01 -38.52
N TYR A 199 29.45 19.07 -37.72
CA TYR A 199 29.80 19.33 -36.32
C TYR A 199 31.14 20.04 -36.16
N SER A 200 32.02 19.92 -37.15
CA SER A 200 33.30 20.62 -37.15
C SER A 200 33.11 22.10 -37.48
N GLU A 201 34.11 22.92 -37.16
CA GLU A 201 34.11 24.33 -37.56
C GLU A 201 34.17 24.44 -39.09
N ILE A 202 33.06 24.88 -39.69
CA ILE A 202 32.96 25.13 -41.12
C ILE A 202 33.17 26.63 -41.37
N THR A 203 34.07 26.97 -42.27
CA THR A 203 34.21 28.33 -42.78
C THR A 203 33.16 28.58 -43.87
N PRO A 204 32.15 29.44 -43.63
CA PRO A 204 31.08 29.68 -44.61
C PRO A 204 31.59 30.52 -45.79
N ASP A 205 31.00 30.32 -46.97
CA ASP A 205 31.29 31.14 -48.14
C ASP A 205 30.92 32.61 -47.91
N GLU A 206 31.87 33.51 -48.16
CA GLU A 206 31.75 34.93 -47.90
C GLU A 206 30.58 35.57 -48.67
N LYS A 207 30.25 35.05 -49.85
CA LYS A 207 29.13 35.54 -50.68
C LYS A 207 27.78 35.29 -50.00
N GLU A 208 27.58 34.09 -49.45
CA GLU A 208 26.35 33.74 -48.73
C GLU A 208 26.28 34.48 -47.40
N VAL A 209 27.40 34.63 -46.69
CA VAL A 209 27.46 35.46 -45.47
C VAL A 209 27.10 36.92 -45.79
N ALA A 210 27.58 37.49 -46.89
CA ALA A 210 27.25 38.84 -47.31
C ALA A 210 25.75 39.00 -47.62
N LYS A 211 25.14 38.00 -48.28
CA LYS A 211 23.70 37.95 -48.54
C LYS A 211 22.89 37.92 -47.24
N VAL A 212 23.27 37.07 -46.28
CA VAL A 212 22.62 36.99 -44.96
C VAL A 212 22.80 38.31 -44.18
N ARG A 213 24.00 38.89 -44.19
CA ARG A 213 24.26 40.19 -43.54
C ARG A 213 23.42 41.33 -44.13
N LYS A 214 23.19 41.31 -45.45
CA LYS A 214 22.32 42.28 -46.13
C LYS A 214 20.85 42.11 -45.69
N THR A 215 20.35 40.88 -45.65
CA THR A 215 18.96 40.57 -45.26
C THR A 215 18.67 40.93 -43.81
N TYR A 216 19.59 40.61 -42.89
CA TYR A 216 19.39 40.78 -41.45
C TYR A 216 20.09 42.01 -40.87
N ARG A 217 20.49 42.97 -41.70
CA ARG A 217 21.32 44.14 -41.32
C ARG A 217 20.87 44.88 -40.05
N ALA A 218 19.57 45.02 -39.85
CA ALA A 218 18.99 45.74 -38.70
C ALA A 218 19.05 44.94 -37.38
N TYR A 219 19.29 43.63 -37.43
CA TYR A 219 19.21 42.71 -36.29
C TYR A 219 20.54 42.01 -35.98
N LEU A 220 21.61 42.32 -36.72
CA LEU A 220 22.93 41.75 -36.44
C LEU A 220 23.46 42.26 -35.11
N LYS A 221 23.95 41.34 -34.28
CA LYS A 221 24.68 41.68 -33.05
C LYS A 221 25.99 42.37 -33.43
N ARG A 222 26.36 43.43 -32.70
CA ARG A 222 27.65 44.09 -32.82
C ARG A 222 28.74 43.29 -32.15
#